data_AF-A0AA37TZQ3-F1
#
_entry.id   AF-A0AA37TZQ3-F1
#
_cell.length_a   1.000
_cell.length_b   1.000
_cell.length_c   1.000
_cell.angle_alpha   90.00
_cell.angle_beta   90.00
_cell.angle_gamma   90.00
#
_symmetry.space_group_name_H-M   'P 1'
#
loop_
_entity.id
_entity.type
_entity.pdbx_description
1 polymer ?
#
loop_
_entity_poly.entity_id
_entity_poly.type
_entity_poly.pdbx_seq_one_letter_code
_entity_poly.pdbx_strand_id
1 'polypeptide(L)'
;MKITAGALSFDYDSGALRQISLDGVEIIRAIAYLVRDRDWGTLSPVISEEHIDSEYISFQARYANQGASLLVSMRIDFADGLTFTADARAIGAFETNRAGFTVLHPIIGVAGQPVTVEHCDGVVREAEFPLLIAPWQPFQNLRALTHGLGGWQVRCQMDGDTFEMEDQRQWGDASYKTYVRPLALPWPYRIAADSGFSQAVRLSWQAATRDSHAPPPALVTGDFPQTALVITAEEALRAALRPHDLNVVKPQRLLCHFDATQHGLAELQAFAALQTLYDAAYDLELIARCDGPLDLEFSCYAKDLSVSGLKVASIMVCPAVDRQSTPPGSPWPDCPPLEDIHRAARQAFPDVVLGGGMVSFFPELNRKRPPVALLDFVSHGLCPIVHDAGDGAVMQTLEAVPQITASARAIIDDTPYRLGPSTIAMRQNPYGARTTPNPDQGRVCMTDDDPRHRSDFGAAYAVGLAAALVGSGVQVWTPAGLYGPRGVMDVEGNPYPVAAVLRELAAQAGQAVTAALTPSKFARLSFQNTELRANLATYGPVTYG
;
A
#
# COMPACT_ATOMS: atom_id res chain seq x y z
N MET A 1 -14.96 -19.65 -5.26
CA MET A 1 -15.05 -21.10 -5.51
C MET A 1 -13.73 -21.56 -6.12
N LYS A 2 -13.11 -22.62 -5.59
CA LYS A 2 -11.86 -23.16 -6.16
C LYS A 2 -12.14 -24.14 -7.29
N ILE A 3 -11.47 -23.96 -8.43
CA ILE A 3 -11.52 -24.85 -9.61
C ILE A 3 -10.14 -25.46 -9.84
N THR A 4 -10.11 -26.70 -10.35
CA THR A 4 -8.86 -27.39 -10.71
C THR A 4 -9.08 -28.21 -11.98
N ALA A 5 -8.17 -28.05 -12.94
CA ALA A 5 -8.17 -28.72 -14.24
C ALA A 5 -6.73 -29.10 -14.60
N GLY A 6 -6.38 -30.38 -14.43
CA GLY A 6 -4.99 -30.83 -14.56
C GLY A 6 -4.06 -30.12 -13.58
N ALA A 7 -2.98 -29.51 -14.09
CA ALA A 7 -2.04 -28.72 -13.30
C ALA A 7 -2.59 -27.34 -12.89
N LEU A 8 -3.62 -26.83 -13.60
CA LEU A 8 -4.21 -25.52 -13.37
C LEU A 8 -5.15 -25.55 -12.17
N SER A 9 -5.05 -24.52 -11.31
CA SER A 9 -6.07 -24.22 -10.31
C SER A 9 -6.26 -22.71 -10.15
N PHE A 10 -7.46 -22.27 -9.79
CA PHE A 10 -7.76 -20.86 -9.52
C PHE A 10 -9.01 -20.73 -8.65
N ASP A 11 -9.16 -19.58 -8.00
CA ASP A 11 -10.39 -19.18 -7.32
C ASP A 11 -11.24 -18.28 -8.22
N TYR A 12 -12.47 -18.71 -8.48
CA TYR A 12 -13.50 -17.91 -9.15
C TYR A 12 -14.33 -17.16 -8.10
N ASP A 13 -14.39 -15.83 -8.20
CA ASP A 13 -15.18 -14.97 -7.32
C ASP A 13 -15.80 -13.83 -8.12
N SER A 14 -17.14 -13.82 -8.20
CA SER A 14 -17.92 -12.70 -8.73
C SER A 14 -17.44 -12.20 -10.10
N GLY A 15 -17.18 -13.13 -11.02
CA GLY A 15 -16.71 -12.82 -12.38
C GLY A 15 -15.20 -12.54 -12.50
N ALA A 16 -14.42 -12.68 -11.42
CA ALA A 16 -12.97 -12.55 -11.44
C ALA A 16 -12.28 -13.90 -11.13
N LEU A 17 -11.05 -14.05 -11.62
CA LEU A 17 -10.14 -15.14 -11.30
C LEU A 17 -9.08 -14.64 -10.32
N ARG A 18 -8.76 -15.42 -9.29
CA ARG A 18 -7.72 -15.15 -8.30
C ARG A 18 -6.84 -16.38 -8.09
N GLN A 19 -5.60 -16.18 -7.62
CA GLN A 19 -4.64 -17.24 -7.29
C GLN A 19 -4.46 -18.29 -8.39
N ILE A 20 -4.36 -17.84 -9.64
CA ILE A 20 -4.21 -18.75 -10.80
C ILE A 20 -2.83 -19.39 -10.72
N SER A 21 -2.81 -20.72 -10.56
CA SER A 21 -1.64 -21.48 -10.19
C SER A 21 -1.45 -22.72 -11.06
N LEU A 22 -0.19 -23.11 -11.29
CA LEU A 22 0.21 -24.37 -11.92
C LEU A 22 0.99 -25.22 -10.92
N ASP A 23 0.48 -26.42 -10.59
CA ASP A 23 1.08 -27.33 -9.58
C ASP A 23 1.39 -26.62 -8.24
N GLY A 24 0.51 -25.69 -7.85
CA GLY A 24 0.62 -24.90 -6.62
C GLY A 24 1.57 -23.68 -6.70
N VAL A 25 2.20 -23.42 -7.84
CA VAL A 25 2.93 -22.17 -8.11
C VAL A 25 1.97 -21.13 -8.65
N GLU A 26 1.76 -20.03 -7.92
CA GLU A 26 0.94 -18.90 -8.41
C GLU A 26 1.63 -18.25 -9.61
N ILE A 27 1.00 -18.31 -10.79
CA ILE A 27 1.53 -17.74 -12.03
C ILE A 27 0.89 -16.39 -12.39
N ILE A 28 -0.38 -16.20 -12.01
CA ILE A 28 -1.11 -14.95 -12.15
C ILE A 28 -1.94 -14.77 -10.89
N ARG A 29 -1.82 -13.60 -10.25
CA ARG A 29 -2.51 -13.30 -9.00
C ARG A 29 -4.00 -13.07 -9.21
N ALA A 30 -4.37 -12.34 -10.25
CA ALA A 30 -5.77 -12.14 -10.59
C ALA A 30 -5.97 -11.75 -12.06
N ILE A 31 -7.14 -12.09 -12.60
CA ILE A 31 -7.67 -11.56 -13.87
C ILE A 31 -9.11 -11.10 -13.61
N ALA A 32 -9.39 -9.82 -13.88
CA ALA A 32 -10.72 -9.25 -13.71
C ALA A 32 -11.06 -8.26 -14.82
N TYR A 33 -12.34 -8.17 -15.19
CA TYR A 33 -12.85 -7.13 -16.08
C TYR A 33 -13.42 -5.99 -15.25
N LEU A 34 -12.75 -4.83 -15.29
CA LEU A 34 -13.08 -3.69 -14.44
C LEU A 34 -13.64 -2.54 -15.27
N VAL A 35 -14.70 -1.91 -14.75
CA VAL A 35 -15.27 -0.68 -15.31
C VAL A 35 -15.15 0.44 -14.29
N ARG A 36 -14.57 1.58 -14.71
CA ARG A 36 -14.33 2.76 -13.89
C ARG A 36 -15.15 3.94 -14.38
N ASP A 37 -15.84 4.63 -13.46
CA ASP A 37 -16.53 5.88 -13.78
C ASP A 37 -15.54 7.05 -13.95
N ARG A 38 -16.07 8.26 -14.16
CA ARG A 38 -15.28 9.49 -14.35
C ARG A 38 -14.43 9.87 -13.13
N ASP A 39 -14.82 9.42 -11.94
CA ASP A 39 -14.17 9.70 -10.67
C ASP A 39 -13.26 8.54 -10.23
N TRP A 40 -12.97 7.60 -11.16
CA TRP A 40 -12.19 6.38 -10.94
C TRP A 40 -12.82 5.39 -9.95
N GLY A 41 -14.10 5.53 -9.61
CA GLY A 41 -14.86 4.54 -8.85
C GLY A 41 -15.03 3.24 -9.64
N THR A 42 -14.83 2.08 -9.00
CA THR A 42 -15.14 0.77 -9.62
C THR A 42 -16.64 0.55 -9.62
N LEU A 43 -17.23 0.36 -10.79
CA LEU A 43 -18.63 -0.02 -10.91
C LEU A 43 -18.80 -1.51 -10.62
N SER A 44 -19.62 -1.86 -9.64
CA SER A 44 -20.00 -3.25 -9.37
C SER A 44 -20.95 -3.76 -10.46
N PRO A 45 -20.64 -4.87 -11.16
CA PRO A 45 -21.54 -5.43 -12.15
C PRO A 45 -22.73 -6.13 -11.49
N VAL A 46 -23.86 -6.14 -12.19
CA VAL A 46 -24.92 -7.13 -11.96
C VAL A 46 -24.61 -8.34 -12.83
N ILE A 47 -24.30 -9.49 -12.21
CA ILE A 47 -24.03 -10.75 -12.91
C ILE A 47 -25.33 -11.54 -13.07
N SER A 48 -25.54 -12.10 -14.26
CA SER A 48 -26.69 -12.96 -14.60
C SER A 48 -26.27 -14.08 -15.54
N GLU A 49 -27.14 -15.09 -15.69
CA GLU A 49 -26.93 -16.21 -16.63
C GLU A 49 -25.58 -16.94 -16.40
N GLU A 50 -25.17 -17.05 -15.14
CA GLU A 50 -23.93 -17.73 -14.78
C GLU A 50 -24.06 -19.24 -14.96
N HIS A 51 -23.13 -19.80 -15.72
CA HIS A 51 -23.01 -21.23 -15.98
C HIS A 51 -21.57 -21.67 -15.75
N ILE A 52 -21.41 -22.71 -14.96
CA ILE A 52 -20.11 -23.28 -14.57
C ILE A 52 -20.13 -24.74 -15.00
N ASP A 53 -19.23 -25.08 -15.91
CA ASP A 53 -18.97 -26.43 -16.38
C ASP A 53 -17.58 -26.93 -15.90
N SER A 54 -17.26 -28.17 -16.21
CA SER A 54 -15.96 -28.80 -16.00
C SER A 54 -14.82 -28.19 -16.82
N GLU A 55 -15.12 -27.51 -17.93
CA GLU A 55 -14.12 -26.98 -18.86
C GLU A 55 -14.25 -25.47 -19.14
N TYR A 56 -15.38 -24.85 -18.75
CA TYR A 56 -15.60 -23.42 -18.95
C TYR A 56 -16.54 -22.80 -17.92
N ILE A 57 -16.48 -21.47 -17.80
CA ILE A 57 -17.48 -20.63 -17.12
C ILE A 57 -18.00 -19.60 -18.12
N SER A 58 -19.29 -19.27 -18.07
CA SER A 58 -19.84 -18.15 -18.82
C SER A 58 -20.88 -17.38 -18.02
N PHE A 59 -20.97 -16.06 -18.23
CA PHE A 59 -21.95 -15.21 -17.57
C PHE A 59 -22.16 -13.90 -18.34
N GLN A 60 -23.22 -13.17 -18.00
CA GLN A 60 -23.46 -11.80 -18.45
C GLN A 60 -23.17 -10.84 -17.29
N ALA A 61 -22.42 -9.76 -17.57
CA ALA A 61 -22.18 -8.68 -16.62
C ALA A 61 -22.77 -7.37 -17.15
N ARG A 62 -23.60 -6.70 -16.33
CA ARG A 62 -24.13 -5.38 -16.65
C ARG A 62 -23.56 -4.33 -15.71
N TYR A 63 -22.91 -3.33 -16.30
CA TYR A 63 -22.44 -2.13 -15.61
C TYR A 63 -23.35 -0.97 -15.96
N ALA A 64 -23.84 -0.22 -14.97
CA ALA A 64 -24.70 0.94 -15.18
C ALA A 64 -23.96 2.23 -14.79
N ASN A 65 -24.03 3.25 -15.64
CA ASN A 65 -23.44 4.55 -15.34
C ASN A 65 -24.25 5.68 -16.00
N GLN A 66 -24.69 6.67 -15.21
CA GLN A 66 -25.38 7.89 -15.69
C GLN A 66 -26.48 7.64 -16.74
N GLY A 67 -27.31 6.61 -16.55
CA GLY A 67 -28.41 6.28 -17.47
C GLY A 67 -28.02 5.48 -18.74
N ALA A 68 -26.73 5.17 -18.91
CA ALA A 68 -26.25 4.20 -19.91
C ALA A 68 -25.92 2.85 -19.23
N SER A 69 -25.76 1.79 -20.03
CA SER A 69 -25.28 0.50 -19.55
C SER A 69 -24.25 -0.11 -20.50
N LEU A 70 -23.26 -0.78 -19.95
CA LEU A 70 -22.36 -1.65 -20.68
C LEU A 70 -22.74 -3.10 -20.36
N LEU A 71 -23.20 -3.83 -21.37
CA LEU A 71 -23.47 -5.27 -21.30
C LEU A 71 -22.23 -6.01 -21.77
N VAL A 72 -21.77 -6.98 -21.00
CA VAL A 72 -20.56 -7.75 -21.32
C VAL A 72 -20.86 -9.23 -21.20
N SER A 73 -20.77 -9.95 -22.32
CA SER A 73 -20.80 -11.41 -22.35
C SER A 73 -19.40 -11.95 -22.04
N MET A 74 -19.30 -12.78 -21.01
CA MET A 74 -18.05 -13.25 -20.45
C MET A 74 -17.94 -14.76 -20.63
N ARG A 75 -16.76 -15.23 -21.05
CA ARG A 75 -16.45 -16.66 -21.14
C ARG A 75 -15.03 -16.93 -20.68
N ILE A 76 -14.85 -17.95 -19.85
CA ILE A 76 -13.57 -18.44 -19.34
C ILE A 76 -13.45 -19.89 -19.78
N ASP A 77 -12.60 -20.19 -20.75
CA ASP A 77 -12.27 -21.56 -21.18
C ASP A 77 -10.97 -22.02 -20.51
N PHE A 78 -10.97 -23.23 -19.95
CA PHE A 78 -9.82 -23.77 -19.22
C PHE A 78 -9.53 -25.26 -19.46
N ALA A 79 -10.00 -25.82 -20.58
CA ALA A 79 -9.65 -27.18 -21.01
C ALA A 79 -8.18 -27.29 -21.46
N ASP A 80 -7.77 -26.42 -22.40
CA ASP A 80 -6.45 -26.42 -23.04
C ASP A 80 -5.79 -25.03 -22.90
N GLY A 81 -5.37 -24.68 -21.68
CA GLY A 81 -4.86 -23.35 -21.32
C GLY A 81 -5.86 -22.59 -20.45
N LEU A 82 -5.77 -21.26 -20.41
CA LEU A 82 -6.80 -20.41 -19.79
C LEU A 82 -7.08 -19.22 -20.70
N THR A 83 -8.29 -19.10 -21.21
CA THR A 83 -8.72 -17.98 -22.06
C THR A 83 -9.93 -17.31 -21.44
N PHE A 84 -9.81 -16.02 -21.10
CA PHE A 84 -10.89 -15.20 -20.59
C PHE A 84 -11.28 -14.17 -21.64
N THR A 85 -12.45 -14.31 -22.27
CA THR A 85 -12.99 -13.39 -23.28
C THR A 85 -14.11 -12.54 -22.74
N ALA A 86 -14.20 -11.32 -23.25
CA ALA A 86 -15.25 -10.36 -22.95
C ALA A 86 -15.74 -9.72 -24.26
N ASP A 87 -17.04 -9.85 -24.54
CA ASP A 87 -17.71 -9.18 -25.66
C ASP A 87 -18.66 -8.12 -25.11
N ALA A 88 -18.27 -6.85 -25.25
CA ALA A 88 -18.97 -5.72 -24.67
C ALA A 88 -19.85 -5.00 -25.70
N ARG A 89 -21.02 -4.53 -25.28
CA ARG A 89 -21.92 -3.67 -26.05
C ARG A 89 -22.53 -2.57 -25.16
N ALA A 90 -22.48 -1.34 -25.63
CA ALA A 90 -23.07 -0.21 -24.93
C ALA A 90 -24.55 0.02 -25.30
N ILE A 91 -25.38 0.24 -24.28
CA ILE A 91 -26.75 0.73 -24.38
C ILE A 91 -26.73 2.19 -23.94
N GLY A 92 -26.94 3.11 -24.89
CA GLY A 92 -26.70 4.53 -24.70
C GLY A 92 -25.21 4.89 -24.77
N ALA A 93 -24.90 6.18 -24.68
CA ALA A 93 -23.52 6.67 -24.68
C ALA A 93 -22.88 6.42 -23.30
N PHE A 94 -22.06 5.37 -23.19
CA PHE A 94 -21.47 4.97 -21.91
C PHE A 94 -20.16 5.72 -21.66
N GLU A 95 -20.14 6.60 -20.67
CA GLU A 95 -18.94 7.35 -20.26
C GLU A 95 -18.13 6.56 -19.24
N THR A 96 -16.81 6.50 -19.41
CA THR A 96 -15.93 5.71 -18.54
C THR A 96 -14.48 6.20 -18.60
N ASN A 97 -13.72 6.01 -17.51
CA ASN A 97 -12.26 6.14 -17.53
C ASN A 97 -11.58 4.83 -17.97
N ARG A 98 -12.25 3.68 -17.81
CA ARG A 98 -11.73 2.36 -18.16
C ARG A 98 -12.85 1.36 -18.25
N ALA A 99 -12.91 0.59 -19.33
CA ALA A 99 -13.73 -0.62 -19.42
C ALA A 99 -12.89 -1.73 -20.06
N GLY A 100 -12.40 -2.68 -19.24
CA GLY A 100 -11.60 -3.77 -19.77
C GLY A 100 -10.83 -4.60 -18.75
N PHE A 101 -10.07 -5.55 -19.26
CA PHE A 101 -9.28 -6.47 -18.44
C PHE A 101 -8.18 -5.77 -17.64
N THR A 102 -7.97 -6.28 -16.44
CA THR A 102 -6.80 -6.04 -15.60
C THR A 102 -6.22 -7.39 -15.20
N VAL A 103 -4.90 -7.54 -15.32
CA VAL A 103 -4.17 -8.75 -14.92
C VAL A 103 -3.16 -8.37 -13.86
N LEU A 104 -3.18 -9.07 -12.73
CA LEU A 104 -2.22 -8.91 -11.64
C LEU A 104 -1.21 -10.05 -11.71
N HIS A 105 0.06 -9.72 -11.89
CA HIS A 105 1.18 -10.66 -11.89
C HIS A 105 1.76 -10.72 -10.47
N PRO A 106 2.05 -11.91 -9.91
CA PRO A 106 2.64 -12.01 -8.58
C PRO A 106 4.04 -11.37 -8.57
N ILE A 107 4.54 -11.03 -7.38
CA ILE A 107 5.89 -10.43 -7.23
C ILE A 107 6.93 -11.45 -6.78
N ILE A 108 6.52 -12.49 -6.04
CA ILE A 108 7.41 -13.54 -5.55
C ILE A 108 7.80 -14.44 -6.72
N GLY A 109 9.11 -14.52 -6.97
CA GLY A 109 9.66 -15.25 -8.12
C GLY A 109 9.52 -14.52 -9.46
N VAL A 110 9.00 -13.29 -9.48
CA VAL A 110 8.84 -12.47 -10.71
C VAL A 110 9.69 -11.20 -10.66
N ALA A 111 9.75 -10.51 -9.52
CA ALA A 111 10.54 -9.28 -9.41
C ALA A 111 12.03 -9.53 -9.71
N GLY A 112 12.61 -8.71 -10.59
CA GLY A 112 13.99 -8.86 -11.06
C GLY A 112 14.22 -10.03 -12.04
N GLN A 113 13.18 -10.77 -12.43
CA GLN A 113 13.34 -11.88 -13.38
C GLN A 113 13.26 -11.41 -14.84
N PRO A 114 13.93 -12.13 -15.76
CA PRO A 114 13.80 -11.88 -17.20
C PRO A 114 12.36 -12.03 -17.69
N VAL A 115 11.98 -11.19 -18.64
CA VAL A 115 10.68 -11.23 -19.32
C VAL A 115 10.83 -10.83 -20.78
N THR A 116 10.23 -11.62 -21.66
CA THR A 116 10.06 -11.26 -23.06
C THR A 116 8.78 -10.46 -23.22
N VAL A 117 8.90 -9.22 -23.68
CA VAL A 117 7.81 -8.26 -23.89
C VAL A 117 7.48 -8.18 -25.38
N GLU A 118 6.25 -8.53 -25.72
CA GLU A 118 5.70 -8.35 -27.07
C GLU A 118 4.83 -7.09 -27.10
N HIS A 119 5.13 -6.19 -28.03
CA HIS A 119 4.43 -4.93 -28.21
C HIS A 119 3.29 -5.04 -29.24
N CYS A 120 2.31 -4.12 -29.18
CA CYS A 120 1.17 -4.16 -30.12
C CYS A 120 1.54 -3.90 -31.59
N ASP A 121 2.75 -3.37 -31.86
CA ASP A 121 3.31 -3.20 -33.21
C ASP A 121 4.07 -4.45 -33.70
N GLY A 122 4.10 -5.52 -32.89
CA GLY A 122 4.79 -6.78 -33.20
C GLY A 122 6.27 -6.79 -32.80
N VAL A 123 6.81 -5.69 -32.24
CA VAL A 123 8.18 -5.68 -31.73
C VAL A 123 8.27 -6.56 -30.49
N VAL A 124 9.27 -7.44 -30.44
CA VAL A 124 9.58 -8.28 -29.28
C VAL A 124 10.89 -7.81 -28.66
N ARG A 125 10.94 -7.69 -27.33
CA ARG A 125 12.12 -7.27 -26.57
C ARG A 125 12.33 -8.14 -25.35
N GLU A 126 13.57 -8.50 -25.09
CA GLU A 126 13.97 -9.01 -23.77
C GLU A 126 14.11 -7.85 -22.80
N ALA A 127 13.60 -8.03 -21.59
CA ALA A 127 13.63 -7.08 -20.49
C ALA A 127 13.69 -7.82 -19.14
N GLU A 128 13.60 -7.08 -18.05
CA GLU A 128 13.47 -7.61 -16.70
C GLU A 128 12.31 -6.93 -16.00
N PHE A 129 11.55 -7.67 -15.20
CA PHE A 129 10.62 -7.04 -14.26
C PHE A 129 11.41 -6.18 -13.26
N PRO A 130 10.96 -4.95 -12.95
CA PRO A 130 11.71 -4.07 -12.06
C PRO A 130 12.01 -4.73 -10.70
N LEU A 131 13.28 -4.92 -10.37
CA LEU A 131 13.64 -5.41 -9.03
C LEU A 131 13.25 -4.36 -7.96
N LEU A 132 13.73 -3.13 -8.15
CA LEU A 132 13.31 -1.96 -7.39
C LEU A 132 12.03 -1.38 -7.98
N ILE A 133 11.21 -0.78 -7.12
CA ILE A 133 9.88 -0.31 -7.50
C ILE A 133 9.99 0.84 -8.50
N ALA A 134 9.38 0.66 -9.66
CA ALA A 134 9.38 1.67 -10.71
C ALA A 134 8.40 2.81 -10.35
N PRO A 135 8.81 4.09 -10.43
CA PRO A 135 7.92 5.21 -10.13
C PRO A 135 6.82 5.43 -11.18
N TRP A 136 7.05 4.92 -12.39
CA TRP A 136 6.24 5.07 -13.61
C TRP A 136 5.99 3.72 -14.28
N GLN A 137 5.28 3.70 -15.42
CA GLN A 137 4.94 2.49 -16.15
C GLN A 137 6.21 1.72 -16.58
N PRO A 138 6.44 0.48 -16.08
CA PRO A 138 7.61 -0.30 -16.48
C PRO A 138 7.60 -0.66 -17.97
N PHE A 139 6.42 -1.03 -18.47
CA PHE A 139 6.21 -1.44 -19.85
C PHE A 139 4.96 -0.78 -20.41
N GLN A 140 5.05 -0.31 -21.65
CA GLN A 140 3.96 0.31 -22.39
C GLN A 140 3.74 -0.40 -23.72
N ASN A 141 2.61 -0.12 -24.38
CA ASN A 141 2.27 -0.70 -25.67
C ASN A 141 2.29 -2.24 -25.66
N LEU A 142 1.72 -2.87 -24.63
CA LEU A 142 1.83 -4.30 -24.38
C LEU A 142 0.79 -5.13 -25.15
N ARG A 143 1.26 -6.21 -25.80
CA ARG A 143 0.45 -7.32 -26.32
C ARG A 143 0.61 -8.58 -25.49
N ALA A 144 1.83 -8.96 -25.13
CA ALA A 144 2.07 -10.16 -24.32
C ALA A 144 3.33 -10.04 -23.43
N LEU A 145 3.33 -10.81 -22.36
CA LEU A 145 4.48 -11.01 -21.47
C LEU A 145 4.76 -12.51 -21.37
N THR A 146 6.00 -12.92 -21.58
CA THR A 146 6.45 -14.30 -21.38
C THR A 146 7.57 -14.35 -20.35
N HIS A 147 7.38 -15.09 -19.26
CA HIS A 147 8.37 -15.21 -18.19
C HIS A 147 8.43 -16.62 -17.60
N GLY A 148 9.55 -16.93 -16.94
CA GLY A 148 9.74 -18.20 -16.23
C GLY A 148 9.32 -18.08 -14.77
N LEU A 149 8.57 -19.06 -14.25
CA LEU A 149 8.20 -19.13 -12.84
C LEU A 149 7.96 -20.57 -12.39
N GLY A 150 8.68 -21.01 -11.35
CA GLY A 150 8.44 -22.30 -10.69
C GLY A 150 8.52 -23.53 -11.62
N GLY A 151 9.39 -23.51 -12.63
CA GLY A 151 9.52 -24.59 -13.62
C GLY A 151 8.56 -24.50 -14.81
N TRP A 152 7.80 -23.40 -14.91
CA TRP A 152 6.94 -23.10 -16.05
C TRP A 152 7.48 -21.92 -16.83
N GLN A 153 7.35 -21.94 -18.15
CA GLN A 153 7.36 -20.74 -18.96
C GLN A 153 5.90 -20.37 -19.23
N VAL A 154 5.49 -19.18 -18.78
CA VAL A 154 4.11 -18.70 -18.85
C VAL A 154 4.06 -17.52 -19.80
N ARG A 155 3.17 -17.59 -20.79
CA ARG A 155 2.86 -16.48 -21.70
C ARG A 155 1.45 -15.96 -21.42
N CYS A 156 1.35 -14.69 -21.06
CA CYS A 156 0.12 -13.95 -20.87
C CYS A 156 -0.08 -12.97 -22.04
N GLN A 157 -0.98 -13.30 -22.96
CA GLN A 157 -1.40 -12.43 -24.05
C GLN A 157 -2.67 -11.67 -23.69
N MET A 158 -2.74 -10.40 -24.06
CA MET A 158 -3.87 -9.51 -23.81
C MET A 158 -4.30 -8.88 -25.12
N ASP A 159 -5.56 -9.06 -25.53
CA ASP A 159 -6.11 -8.67 -26.83
C ASP A 159 -7.28 -7.69 -26.70
N GLY A 160 -7.56 -6.98 -27.79
CA GLY A 160 -8.71 -6.09 -27.92
C GLY A 160 -8.43 -4.61 -27.66
N ASP A 161 -7.27 -4.29 -27.07
CA ASP A 161 -6.75 -2.91 -26.97
C ASP A 161 -5.22 -2.96 -26.68
N THR A 162 -4.66 -1.79 -26.40
CA THR A 162 -3.29 -1.59 -25.90
C THR A 162 -3.28 -1.68 -24.38
N PHE A 163 -2.33 -2.42 -23.81
CA PHE A 163 -2.13 -2.53 -22.36
C PHE A 163 -0.86 -1.80 -21.93
N GLU A 164 -0.80 -1.40 -20.66
CA GLU A 164 0.42 -0.92 -20.01
C GLU A 164 0.55 -1.57 -18.65
N MET A 165 1.77 -1.55 -18.11
CA MET A 165 2.07 -2.04 -16.77
C MET A 165 2.18 -0.90 -15.77
N GLU A 166 1.66 -1.13 -14.57
CA GLU A 166 1.90 -0.35 -13.36
C GLU A 166 2.52 -1.26 -12.31
N ASP A 167 3.49 -0.73 -11.58
CA ASP A 167 4.09 -1.39 -10.44
C ASP A 167 3.26 -1.08 -9.18
N GLN A 168 2.33 -1.96 -8.82
CA GLN A 168 1.40 -1.66 -7.73
C GLN A 168 2.05 -1.76 -6.34
N ARG A 169 3.28 -2.25 -6.25
CA ARG A 169 4.07 -2.20 -5.00
C ARG A 169 4.28 -0.77 -4.52
N GLN A 170 4.19 0.22 -5.42
CA GLN A 170 4.09 1.64 -5.05
C GLN A 170 3.08 1.86 -3.93
N TRP A 171 1.89 1.22 -4.01
CA TRP A 171 0.78 1.38 -3.05
C TRP A 171 0.70 0.26 -2.00
N GLY A 172 1.71 -0.61 -1.90
CA GLY A 172 1.68 -1.75 -0.98
C GLY A 172 1.08 -3.03 -1.57
N ASP A 173 0.48 -2.99 -2.77
CA ASP A 173 -0.05 -4.21 -3.37
C ASP A 173 1.09 -5.11 -3.82
N ALA A 174 0.97 -6.40 -3.54
CA ALA A 174 1.96 -7.39 -3.94
C ALA A 174 1.75 -7.87 -5.39
N SER A 175 1.70 -6.94 -6.34
CA SER A 175 1.56 -7.29 -7.76
C SER A 175 2.15 -6.25 -8.71
N TYR A 176 2.50 -6.71 -9.91
CA TYR A 176 2.50 -5.85 -11.09
C TYR A 176 1.13 -5.92 -11.74
N LYS A 177 0.63 -4.81 -12.25
CA LYS A 177 -0.68 -4.75 -12.89
C LYS A 177 -0.55 -4.39 -14.35
N THR A 178 -1.08 -5.21 -15.23
CA THR A 178 -1.34 -4.79 -16.61
C THR A 178 -2.80 -4.38 -16.77
N TYR A 179 -3.04 -3.23 -17.39
CA TYR A 179 -4.38 -2.66 -17.57
C TYR A 179 -4.55 -2.06 -18.96
N VAL A 180 -5.79 -2.07 -19.44
CA VAL A 180 -6.26 -1.27 -20.58
C VAL A 180 -6.96 -0.01 -20.06
N ARG A 181 -6.97 1.15 -20.71
CA ARG A 181 -6.21 1.62 -21.88
C ARG A 181 -5.05 2.53 -21.39
N PRO A 182 -3.99 2.79 -22.18
CA PRO A 182 -2.84 3.61 -21.77
C PRO A 182 -3.19 4.94 -21.11
N LEU A 183 -2.57 5.26 -19.96
CA LEU A 183 -2.90 6.42 -19.11
C LEU A 183 -2.68 7.80 -19.77
N ALA A 184 -1.95 7.84 -20.89
CA ALA A 184 -1.69 9.06 -21.65
C ALA A 184 -2.86 9.53 -22.54
N LEU A 185 -3.89 8.70 -22.74
CA LEU A 185 -5.01 9.02 -23.63
C LEU A 185 -6.08 9.85 -22.91
N PRO A 186 -7.02 10.53 -23.60
CA PRO A 186 -8.00 11.38 -22.92
C PRO A 186 -8.99 10.61 -22.03
N TRP A 187 -9.31 11.17 -20.86
CA TRP A 187 -10.31 10.67 -19.91
C TRP A 187 -11.27 11.78 -19.45
N PRO A 188 -12.53 11.46 -19.10
CA PRO A 188 -13.21 10.21 -19.46
C PRO A 188 -13.40 10.11 -20.99
N TYR A 189 -13.62 8.90 -21.51
CA TYR A 189 -14.00 8.67 -22.89
C TYR A 189 -15.42 8.09 -22.99
N ARG A 190 -15.97 8.05 -24.20
CA ARG A 190 -17.33 7.56 -24.46
C ARG A 190 -17.30 6.37 -25.41
N ILE A 191 -17.97 5.30 -25.00
CA ILE A 191 -18.34 4.18 -25.87
C ILE A 191 -19.69 4.55 -26.49
N ALA A 192 -19.74 4.62 -27.83
CA ALA A 192 -20.92 5.06 -28.54
C ALA A 192 -22.10 4.09 -28.33
N ALA A 193 -23.33 4.61 -28.34
CA ALA A 193 -24.53 3.78 -28.27
C ALA A 193 -24.51 2.73 -29.39
N ASP A 194 -24.89 1.50 -29.05
CA ASP A 194 -24.92 0.34 -29.96
C ASP A 194 -23.56 -0.09 -30.53
N SER A 195 -22.46 0.54 -30.11
CA SER A 195 -21.12 0.06 -30.41
C SER A 195 -20.72 -1.07 -29.45
N GLY A 196 -19.85 -1.94 -29.93
CA GLY A 196 -19.27 -3.02 -29.14
C GLY A 196 -17.81 -3.23 -29.46
N PHE A 197 -17.14 -3.96 -28.58
CA PHE A 197 -15.74 -4.33 -28.70
C PHE A 197 -15.49 -5.64 -27.96
N SER A 198 -14.46 -6.37 -28.37
CA SER A 198 -14.09 -7.64 -27.77
C SER A 198 -12.68 -7.56 -27.21
N GLN A 199 -12.47 -8.15 -26.04
CA GLN A 199 -11.17 -8.28 -25.40
C GLN A 199 -10.94 -9.73 -24.97
N ALA A 200 -9.67 -10.10 -24.81
CA ALA A 200 -9.32 -11.41 -24.25
C ALA A 200 -8.02 -11.36 -23.46
N VAL A 201 -7.91 -12.21 -22.44
CA VAL A 201 -6.65 -12.57 -21.79
C VAL A 201 -6.43 -14.06 -22.00
N ARG A 202 -5.28 -14.44 -22.54
CA ARG A 202 -4.91 -15.84 -22.83
C ARG A 202 -3.63 -16.20 -22.11
N LEU A 203 -3.72 -17.18 -21.23
CA LEU A 203 -2.56 -17.82 -20.62
C LEU A 203 -2.28 -19.14 -21.33
N SER A 204 -1.02 -19.28 -21.71
CA SER A 204 -0.45 -20.55 -22.19
C SER A 204 0.82 -20.81 -21.43
N TRP A 205 1.15 -22.09 -21.24
CA TRP A 205 2.33 -22.48 -20.49
C TRP A 205 2.94 -23.75 -21.05
N GLN A 206 4.24 -23.90 -20.82
CA GLN A 206 4.96 -25.13 -21.07
C GLN A 206 5.97 -25.37 -19.96
N ALA A 207 6.31 -26.65 -19.75
CA ALA A 207 7.38 -26.99 -18.81
C ALA A 207 8.69 -26.35 -19.28
N ALA A 208 9.35 -25.64 -18.37
CA ALA A 208 10.67 -25.08 -18.57
C ALA A 208 11.68 -25.86 -17.72
N THR A 209 12.96 -25.85 -18.11
CA THR A 209 14.03 -26.30 -17.23
C THR A 209 13.97 -25.50 -15.92
N ARG A 210 13.94 -26.19 -14.78
CA ARG A 210 13.84 -25.57 -13.46
C ARG A 210 15.02 -24.64 -13.21
N ASP A 211 14.84 -23.35 -13.42
CA ASP A 211 15.71 -22.33 -12.83
C ASP A 211 15.13 -21.93 -11.47
N SER A 212 15.73 -22.53 -10.44
CA SER A 212 15.63 -22.23 -9.01
C SER A 212 14.27 -22.41 -8.30
N HIS A 213 14.31 -23.17 -7.21
CA HIS A 213 13.24 -23.25 -6.22
C HIS A 213 12.97 -21.87 -5.63
N ALA A 214 11.69 -21.53 -5.40
CA ALA A 214 11.37 -20.50 -4.43
C ALA A 214 12.06 -20.89 -3.12
N PRO A 215 13.01 -20.08 -2.60
CA PRO A 215 13.68 -20.44 -1.37
C PRO A 215 12.62 -20.61 -0.27
N PRO A 216 12.83 -21.53 0.69
CA PRO A 216 12.01 -21.53 1.89
C PRO A 216 12.02 -20.12 2.50
N PRO A 217 10.98 -19.73 3.26
CA PRO A 217 10.92 -18.40 3.85
C PRO A 217 12.23 -18.15 4.59
N ALA A 218 13.02 -17.22 4.07
CA ALA A 218 14.35 -16.98 4.60
C ALA A 218 14.16 -16.49 6.04
N LEU A 219 14.89 -17.10 6.97
CA LEU A 219 15.03 -16.52 8.29
C LEU A 219 15.82 -15.22 8.11
N VAL A 220 15.18 -14.09 8.42
CA VAL A 220 15.82 -12.78 8.33
C VAL A 220 16.17 -12.33 9.74
N THR A 221 17.40 -11.85 9.92
CA THR A 221 17.88 -11.34 11.20
C THR A 221 18.12 -9.84 11.11
N GLY A 222 17.89 -9.13 12.21
CA GLY A 222 18.23 -7.72 12.33
C GLY A 222 17.93 -7.22 13.74
N ASP A 223 17.93 -5.91 13.91
CA ASP A 223 17.52 -5.27 15.15
C ASP A 223 16.08 -4.78 15.02
N PHE A 224 15.32 -4.87 16.12
CA PHE A 224 13.94 -4.44 16.13
C PHE A 224 13.82 -2.91 16.31
N PRO A 225 12.98 -2.21 15.52
CA PRO A 225 12.87 -0.75 15.60
C PRO A 225 12.30 -0.27 16.93
N GLN A 226 12.53 1.01 17.25
CA GLN A 226 11.74 1.70 18.27
C GLN A 226 10.27 1.81 17.83
N THR A 227 9.34 1.64 18.75
CA THR A 227 7.91 1.78 18.49
C THR A 227 7.45 3.19 18.84
N ALA A 228 6.75 3.82 17.89
CA ALA A 228 6.07 5.10 18.08
C ALA A 228 4.55 4.96 17.99
N LEU A 229 3.80 5.83 18.67
CA LEU A 229 2.36 6.01 18.43
C LEU A 229 2.10 7.42 17.91
N VAL A 230 1.25 7.55 16.88
CA VAL A 230 0.82 8.87 16.40
C VAL A 230 -0.26 9.45 17.31
N ILE A 231 -0.16 10.74 17.60
CA ILE A 231 -1.14 11.48 18.40
C ILE A 231 -1.45 12.84 17.76
N THR A 232 -2.73 13.23 17.82
CA THR A 232 -3.19 14.60 17.58
C THR A 232 -3.10 15.43 18.87
N ALA A 233 -3.23 16.76 18.76
CA ALA A 233 -3.26 17.63 19.94
C ALA A 233 -4.45 17.34 20.86
N GLU A 234 -5.63 17.03 20.31
CA GLU A 234 -6.81 16.63 21.11
C GLU A 234 -6.53 15.34 21.90
N GLU A 235 -5.92 14.36 21.23
CA GLU A 235 -5.52 13.10 21.85
C GLU A 235 -4.43 13.31 22.92
N ALA A 236 -3.51 14.27 22.71
CA ALA A 236 -2.50 14.62 23.70
C ALA A 236 -3.13 15.20 24.97
N LEU A 237 -4.12 16.10 24.85
CA LEU A 237 -4.88 16.62 25.99
C LEU A 237 -5.65 15.51 26.70
N ARG A 238 -6.27 14.59 25.95
CA ARG A 238 -6.98 13.43 26.52
C ARG A 238 -6.01 12.53 27.29
N ALA A 239 -4.87 12.20 26.69
CA ALA A 239 -3.83 11.40 27.34
C ALA A 239 -3.24 12.11 28.57
N ALA A 240 -3.17 13.44 28.60
CA ALA A 240 -2.71 14.17 29.77
C ALA A 240 -3.66 14.03 30.97
N LEU A 241 -4.96 13.80 30.73
CA LEU A 241 -5.93 13.47 31.78
C LEU A 241 -5.85 12.00 32.22
N ARG A 242 -5.32 11.12 31.37
CA ARG A 242 -5.17 9.68 31.61
C ARG A 242 -3.79 9.18 31.15
N PRO A 243 -2.68 9.63 31.77
CA PRO A 243 -1.34 9.32 31.27
C PRO A 243 -1.01 7.81 31.32
N HIS A 244 -1.80 7.04 32.07
CA HIS A 244 -1.70 5.60 32.16
C HIS A 244 -2.15 4.89 30.87
N ASP A 245 -2.92 5.54 30.00
CA ASP A 245 -3.31 4.99 28.70
C ASP A 245 -2.07 4.66 27.86
N LEU A 246 -1.03 5.48 27.94
CA LEU A 246 0.24 5.22 27.25
C LEU A 246 0.96 3.95 27.74
N ASN A 247 0.67 3.48 28.97
CA ASN A 247 1.21 2.23 29.49
C ASN A 247 0.65 0.98 28.82
N VAL A 248 -0.42 1.11 28.01
CA VAL A 248 -0.96 -0.02 27.25
C VAL A 248 0.07 -0.60 26.30
N VAL A 249 0.91 0.25 25.69
CA VAL A 249 1.98 -0.12 24.74
C VAL A 249 3.36 0.27 25.27
N LYS A 250 3.48 1.35 26.05
CA LYS A 250 4.75 1.95 26.47
C LYS A 250 5.68 2.27 25.28
N PRO A 251 5.23 3.07 24.30
CA PRO A 251 6.05 3.39 23.14
C PRO A 251 7.30 4.18 23.55
N GLN A 252 8.41 3.96 22.86
CA GLN A 252 9.62 4.78 23.08
C GLN A 252 9.44 6.22 22.58
N ARG A 253 8.49 6.42 21.65
CA ARG A 253 8.31 7.69 20.94
C ARG A 253 6.84 8.02 20.73
N LEU A 254 6.52 9.32 20.64
CA LEU A 254 5.23 9.83 20.23
C LEU A 254 5.40 10.69 18.99
N LEU A 255 4.70 10.35 17.91
CA LEU A 255 4.66 11.14 16.69
C LEU A 255 3.52 12.17 16.80
N CYS A 256 3.87 13.40 17.13
CA CYS A 256 2.98 14.54 17.27
C CYS A 256 2.63 15.09 15.89
N HIS A 257 1.40 14.89 15.44
CA HIS A 257 0.95 15.45 14.17
C HIS A 257 0.67 16.96 14.28
N PHE A 258 1.33 17.75 13.44
CA PHE A 258 1.14 19.20 13.40
C PHE A 258 0.96 19.69 11.97
N ASP A 259 -0.27 20.07 11.61
CA ASP A 259 -0.58 20.68 10.32
C ASP A 259 -0.60 22.21 10.41
N ALA A 260 0.45 22.89 9.96
CA ALA A 260 0.56 24.34 10.05
C ALA A 260 -0.43 25.10 9.13
N THR A 261 -1.22 24.39 8.33
CA THR A 261 -2.36 24.99 7.61
C THR A 261 -3.57 25.21 8.51
N GLN A 262 -3.64 24.51 9.65
CA GLN A 262 -4.80 24.51 10.57
C GLN A 262 -4.41 24.74 12.03
N HIS A 263 -3.19 24.40 12.42
CA HIS A 263 -2.71 24.40 13.80
C HIS A 263 -1.74 25.57 14.05
N GLY A 264 -1.54 25.89 15.33
CA GLY A 264 -0.59 26.90 15.81
C GLY A 264 -0.07 26.57 17.20
N LEU A 265 0.24 27.62 17.98
CA LEU A 265 0.86 27.47 19.30
C LEU A 265 0.08 26.56 20.27
N ALA A 266 -1.25 26.56 20.23
CA ALA A 266 -2.09 25.80 21.15
C ALA A 266 -1.88 24.27 21.01
N GLU A 267 -1.76 23.77 19.79
CA GLU A 267 -1.51 22.36 19.53
C GLU A 267 -0.12 21.92 20.01
N LEU A 268 0.90 22.77 19.85
CA LEU A 268 2.23 22.52 20.41
C LEU A 268 2.20 22.49 21.95
N GLN A 269 1.43 23.38 22.58
CA GLN A 269 1.25 23.39 24.03
C GLN A 269 0.50 22.16 24.55
N ALA A 270 -0.43 21.60 23.78
CA ALA A 270 -1.09 20.33 24.12
C ALA A 270 -0.10 19.17 24.17
N PHE A 271 0.81 19.08 23.20
CA PHE A 271 1.90 18.08 23.23
C PHE A 271 2.85 18.33 24.40
N ALA A 272 3.21 19.59 24.67
CA ALA A 272 4.07 19.96 25.80
C ALA A 272 3.44 19.56 27.14
N ALA A 273 2.12 19.74 27.30
CA ALA A 273 1.40 19.34 28.50
C ALA A 273 1.52 17.84 28.76
N LEU A 274 1.33 17.01 27.72
CA LEU A 274 1.52 15.56 27.82
C LEU A 274 2.97 15.19 28.15
N GLN A 275 3.95 15.89 27.57
CA GLN A 275 5.37 15.65 27.80
C GLN A 275 5.79 15.82 29.27
N THR A 276 5.07 16.64 30.06
CA THR A 276 5.33 16.75 31.50
C THR A 276 4.91 15.51 32.30
N LEU A 277 4.09 14.63 31.71
CA LEU A 277 3.45 13.49 32.38
C LEU A 277 3.96 12.14 31.88
N TYR A 278 4.53 12.08 30.68
CA TYR A 278 5.02 10.85 30.07
C TYR A 278 6.42 11.04 29.49
N ASP A 279 7.37 10.26 29.99
CA ASP A 279 8.77 10.30 29.57
C ASP A 279 8.97 9.42 28.33
N ALA A 280 9.07 10.06 27.17
CA ALA A 280 9.35 9.45 25.88
C ALA A 280 9.99 10.48 24.93
N ALA A 281 10.46 10.03 23.77
CA ALA A 281 10.87 10.94 22.71
C ALA A 281 9.64 11.52 22.00
N TYR A 282 9.58 12.84 21.81
CA TYR A 282 8.48 13.50 21.09
C TYR A 282 8.97 13.93 19.71
N ASP A 283 8.42 13.32 18.66
CA ASP A 283 8.72 13.64 17.27
C ASP A 283 7.64 14.52 16.68
N LEU A 284 7.99 15.66 16.11
CA LEU A 284 7.04 16.55 15.45
C LEU A 284 6.94 16.19 13.97
N GLU A 285 5.77 15.76 13.52
CA GLU A 285 5.44 15.68 12.09
C GLU A 285 4.86 17.04 11.65
N LEU A 286 5.73 17.89 11.10
CA LEU A 286 5.41 19.25 10.67
C LEU A 286 4.97 19.25 9.20
N ILE A 287 3.67 19.45 8.98
CA ILE A 287 3.14 19.80 7.65
C ILE A 287 3.33 21.31 7.46
N ALA A 288 4.38 21.69 6.75
CA ALA A 288 4.71 23.09 6.47
C ALA A 288 3.81 23.65 5.35
N ARG A 289 3.44 24.92 5.41
CA ARG A 289 2.54 25.52 4.41
C ARG A 289 3.25 25.69 3.07
N CYS A 290 4.48 26.20 3.10
CA CYS A 290 5.33 26.49 1.95
C CYS A 290 4.65 27.39 0.90
N ASP A 291 3.77 28.31 1.34
CA ASP A 291 3.00 29.23 0.50
C ASP A 291 3.48 30.69 0.58
N GLY A 292 4.65 30.92 1.19
CA GLY A 292 5.27 32.24 1.36
C GLY A 292 6.80 32.19 1.53
N PRO A 293 7.42 33.26 2.07
CA PRO A 293 8.85 33.30 2.32
C PRO A 293 9.27 32.26 3.38
N LEU A 294 9.99 31.22 2.95
CA LEU A 294 10.35 30.06 3.77
C LEU A 294 11.11 30.45 5.05
N ASP A 295 12.09 31.35 4.98
CA ASP A 295 12.87 31.76 6.15
C ASP A 295 11.99 32.37 7.26
N LEU A 296 10.99 33.17 6.87
CA LEU A 296 10.04 33.77 7.81
C LEU A 296 9.10 32.70 8.39
N GLU A 297 8.58 31.83 7.53
CA GLU A 297 7.68 30.73 7.90
C GLU A 297 8.33 29.80 8.94
N PHE A 298 9.52 29.28 8.64
CA PHE A 298 10.25 28.38 9.55
C PHE A 298 10.74 29.08 10.82
N SER A 299 11.12 30.36 10.76
CA SER A 299 11.45 31.15 11.96
C SER A 299 10.24 31.30 12.89
N CYS A 300 9.03 31.47 12.34
CA CYS A 300 7.80 31.50 13.12
C CYS A 300 7.53 30.13 13.78
N TYR A 301 7.72 29.02 13.07
CA TYR A 301 7.60 27.69 13.67
C TYR A 301 8.58 27.45 14.81
N ALA A 302 9.85 27.85 14.65
CA ALA A 302 10.84 27.76 15.71
C ALA A 302 10.48 28.60 16.94
N LYS A 303 9.94 29.81 16.72
CA LYS A 303 9.44 30.66 17.80
C LYS A 303 8.27 30.01 18.53
N ASP A 304 7.26 29.53 17.82
CA ASP A 304 6.09 28.90 18.42
C ASP A 304 6.48 27.63 19.19
N LEU A 305 7.38 26.81 18.64
CA LEU A 305 7.92 25.65 19.33
C LEU A 305 8.63 26.05 20.63
N SER A 306 9.48 27.08 20.59
CA SER A 306 10.16 27.59 21.78
C SER A 306 9.19 28.12 22.84
N VAL A 307 8.13 28.83 22.44
CA VAL A 307 7.13 29.40 23.35
C VAL A 307 6.21 28.32 23.92
N SER A 308 5.96 27.25 23.16
CA SER A 308 5.09 26.14 23.59
C SER A 308 5.65 25.37 24.79
N GLY A 309 6.97 25.38 24.97
CA GLY A 309 7.67 24.57 25.96
C GLY A 309 7.88 23.11 25.53
N LEU A 310 7.38 22.69 24.37
CA LEU A 310 7.60 21.34 23.83
C LEU A 310 9.07 21.14 23.46
N LYS A 311 9.69 20.12 24.03
CA LYS A 311 11.04 19.67 23.66
C LYS A 311 10.92 18.53 22.64
N VAL A 312 11.28 18.77 21.40
CA VAL A 312 11.22 17.73 20.35
C VAL A 312 12.53 16.96 20.27
N ALA A 313 12.43 15.64 20.08
CA ALA A 313 13.54 14.77 19.77
C ALA A 313 13.89 14.81 18.27
N SER A 314 12.90 15.02 17.41
CA SER A 314 13.10 15.26 15.98
C SER A 314 11.94 15.99 15.34
N ILE A 315 12.15 16.56 14.15
CA ILE A 315 11.12 17.18 13.31
C ILE A 315 11.18 16.53 11.93
N MET A 316 10.07 15.96 11.46
CA MET A 316 9.89 15.59 10.05
C MET A 316 9.16 16.73 9.35
N VAL A 317 9.77 17.30 8.30
CA VAL A 317 9.15 18.36 7.49
C VAL A 317 8.57 17.77 6.22
N CYS A 318 7.30 18.06 5.95
CA CYS A 318 6.63 17.73 4.70
C CYS A 318 5.82 18.94 4.22
N PRO A 319 5.96 19.40 2.97
CA PRO A 319 5.12 20.46 2.43
C PRO A 319 3.65 20.03 2.38
N ALA A 320 2.72 20.93 2.72
CA ALA A 320 1.29 20.64 2.77
C ALA A 320 0.71 20.19 1.44
N VAL A 321 1.26 20.73 0.35
CA VAL A 321 0.86 20.42 -1.02
C VAL A 321 1.29 19.01 -1.46
N ASP A 322 2.40 18.50 -0.92
CA ASP A 322 2.93 17.15 -1.23
C ASP A 322 2.15 16.03 -0.54
N ARG A 323 1.13 16.37 0.27
CA ARG A 323 0.15 15.42 0.79
C ARG A 323 -0.79 14.90 -0.29
N GLN A 324 -0.84 15.54 -1.45
CA GLN A 324 -1.65 15.10 -2.58
C GLN A 324 -0.75 14.46 -3.63
N SER A 325 -1.17 13.30 -4.13
CA SER A 325 -0.47 12.60 -5.20
C SER A 325 -0.61 13.39 -6.50
N THR A 326 0.45 13.45 -7.28
CA THR A 326 0.42 13.97 -8.66
C THR A 326 0.43 12.79 -9.62
N PRO A 327 -0.71 12.47 -10.27
CA PRO A 327 -0.78 11.36 -11.21
C PRO A 327 0.13 11.58 -12.43
N PRO A 328 0.58 10.50 -13.10
CA PRO A 328 1.30 10.61 -14.35
C PRO A 328 0.55 11.50 -15.37
N GLY A 329 1.25 12.47 -15.96
CA GLY A 329 0.68 13.39 -16.95
C GLY A 329 -0.10 14.58 -16.39
N SER A 330 -0.27 14.69 -15.06
CA SER A 330 -0.80 15.90 -14.42
C SER A 330 0.29 16.94 -14.16
N PRO A 331 -0.02 18.25 -14.21
CA PRO A 331 0.92 19.27 -13.77
C PRO A 331 1.18 19.10 -12.27
N TRP A 332 2.45 19.19 -11.87
CA TRP A 332 2.79 19.27 -10.46
C TRP A 332 2.24 20.57 -9.87
N PRO A 333 1.67 20.53 -8.66
CA PRO A 333 1.20 21.74 -8.01
C PRO A 333 2.39 22.64 -7.65
N ASP A 334 2.15 23.95 -7.57
CA ASP A 334 3.18 24.91 -7.18
C ASP A 334 3.70 24.58 -5.78
N CYS A 335 5.00 24.35 -5.68
CA CYS A 335 5.70 24.04 -4.45
C CYS A 335 7.15 24.51 -4.59
N PRO A 336 7.71 25.23 -3.59
CA PRO A 336 9.13 25.54 -3.60
C PRO A 336 9.99 24.25 -3.69
N PRO A 337 11.21 24.32 -4.24
CA PRO A 337 12.12 23.17 -4.26
C PRO A 337 12.33 22.60 -2.86
N LEU A 338 12.35 21.26 -2.74
CA LEU A 338 12.51 20.59 -1.45
C LEU A 338 13.84 20.98 -0.78
N GLU A 339 14.90 21.21 -1.56
CA GLU A 339 16.19 21.68 -1.07
C GLU A 339 16.08 23.01 -0.33
N ASP A 340 15.29 23.95 -0.84
CA ASP A 340 15.13 25.28 -0.23
C ASP A 340 14.27 25.19 1.03
N ILE A 341 13.22 24.36 1.02
CA ILE A 341 12.37 24.08 2.19
C ILE A 341 13.21 23.47 3.31
N HIS A 342 14.01 22.45 3.01
CA HIS A 342 14.85 21.79 4.02
C HIS A 342 16.05 22.64 4.45
N ARG A 343 16.56 23.54 3.61
CA ARG A 343 17.58 24.53 4.00
C ARG A 343 17.00 25.53 5.01
N ALA A 344 15.81 26.07 4.76
CA ALA A 344 15.13 26.98 5.68
C ALA A 344 14.80 26.28 7.01
N ALA A 345 14.31 25.04 6.96
CA ALA A 345 14.07 24.23 8.15
C ALA A 345 15.36 23.99 8.95
N ARG A 346 16.47 23.65 8.31
CA ARG A 346 17.75 23.44 8.99
C ARG A 346 18.28 24.73 9.65
N GLN A 347 18.08 25.88 9.02
CA GLN A 347 18.45 27.18 9.61
C GLN A 347 17.62 27.51 10.86
N ALA A 348 16.31 27.20 10.84
CA ALA A 348 15.42 27.43 11.97
C ALA A 348 15.63 26.43 13.12
N PHE A 349 16.09 25.21 12.81
CA PHE A 349 16.27 24.11 13.76
C PHE A 349 17.69 23.50 13.68
N PRO A 350 18.76 24.26 14.00
CA PRO A 350 20.14 23.81 13.76
C PRO A 350 20.56 22.60 14.60
N ASP A 351 20.03 22.48 15.83
CA ASP A 351 20.41 21.44 16.80
C ASP A 351 19.38 20.29 16.92
N VAL A 352 18.35 20.28 16.05
CA VAL A 352 17.30 19.25 16.07
C VAL A 352 17.56 18.24 14.96
N VAL A 353 17.35 16.96 15.26
CA VAL A 353 17.32 15.89 14.25
C VAL A 353 16.18 16.19 13.27
N LEU A 354 16.52 16.48 12.02
CA LEU A 354 15.58 16.92 10.99
C LEU A 354 15.41 15.83 9.94
N GLY A 355 14.17 15.45 9.67
CA GLY A 355 13.84 14.49 8.62
C GLY A 355 12.95 15.08 7.54
N GLY A 356 12.81 14.30 6.47
CA GLY A 356 11.93 14.59 5.34
C GLY A 356 11.32 13.32 4.78
N GLY A 357 10.84 13.40 3.55
CA GLY A 357 10.11 12.32 2.89
C GLY A 357 8.64 12.70 2.73
N MET A 358 7.74 11.73 2.90
CA MET A 358 6.31 11.92 2.60
C MET A 358 5.42 11.42 3.73
N VAL A 359 4.54 12.27 4.26
CA VAL A 359 3.58 11.83 5.31
C VAL A 359 2.47 10.93 4.76
N SER A 360 2.34 10.86 3.44
CA SER A 360 1.43 9.96 2.71
C SER A 360 2.05 8.57 2.57
N PHE A 361 2.39 8.13 1.36
CA PHE A 361 2.83 6.77 1.08
C PHE A 361 4.09 6.73 0.21
N PHE A 362 4.60 5.52 -0.02
CA PHE A 362 5.78 5.29 -0.86
C PHE A 362 5.69 5.83 -2.31
N PRO A 363 4.54 5.86 -3.01
CA PRO A 363 4.49 6.39 -4.38
C PRO A 363 4.96 7.83 -4.45
N GLU A 364 4.52 8.67 -3.51
CA GLU A 364 4.90 10.08 -3.43
C GLU A 364 6.41 10.20 -3.17
N LEU A 365 6.96 9.40 -2.27
CA LEU A 365 8.40 9.41 -1.95
C LEU A 365 9.24 9.00 -3.17
N ASN A 366 8.81 7.97 -3.89
CA ASN A 366 9.52 7.45 -5.05
C ASN A 366 9.46 8.41 -6.25
N ARG A 367 8.35 9.16 -6.40
CA ARG A 367 8.15 10.13 -7.48
C ARG A 367 8.80 11.49 -7.21
N LYS A 368 8.73 12.00 -5.97
CA LYS A 368 9.34 13.27 -5.56
C LYS A 368 10.35 13.00 -4.43
N ARG A 369 11.56 12.60 -4.83
CA ARG A 369 12.61 12.13 -3.92
C ARG A 369 13.11 13.26 -3.01
N PRO A 370 13.40 12.97 -1.73
CA PRO A 370 13.84 13.97 -0.77
C PRO A 370 15.31 14.36 -0.96
N PRO A 371 15.73 15.57 -0.54
CA PRO A 371 17.11 16.02 -0.62
C PRO A 371 17.96 15.43 0.52
N VAL A 372 18.30 14.14 0.40
CA VAL A 372 18.90 13.31 1.46
C VAL A 372 20.12 13.92 2.17
N ALA A 373 20.93 14.70 1.46
CA ALA A 373 22.11 15.37 2.01
C ALA A 373 21.79 16.44 3.09
N LEU A 374 20.53 16.88 3.19
CA LEU A 374 20.06 17.84 4.20
C LEU A 374 19.35 17.16 5.38
N LEU A 375 19.16 15.84 5.33
CA LEU A 375 18.28 15.10 6.22
C LEU A 375 19.04 14.13 7.12
N ASP A 376 18.63 14.08 8.39
CA ASP A 376 19.09 13.12 9.38
C ASP A 376 18.27 11.82 9.36
N PHE A 377 17.08 11.85 8.75
CA PHE A 377 16.28 10.66 8.46
C PHE A 377 15.27 10.90 7.34
N VAL A 378 14.78 9.82 6.73
CA VAL A 378 13.66 9.85 5.78
C VAL A 378 12.53 8.95 6.31
N SER A 379 11.29 9.39 6.13
CA SER A 379 10.10 8.62 6.50
C SER A 379 9.03 8.61 5.42
N HIS A 380 8.24 7.55 5.41
CA HIS A 380 6.95 7.53 4.73
C HIS A 380 5.91 6.65 5.43
N GLY A 381 4.63 6.84 5.11
CA GLY A 381 3.55 5.97 5.60
C GLY A 381 3.34 4.71 4.76
N LEU A 382 2.45 3.84 5.24
CA LEU A 382 2.02 2.61 4.57
C LEU A 382 0.53 2.38 4.86
N CYS A 383 -0.25 1.92 3.87
CA CYS A 383 -1.65 1.54 4.05
C CYS A 383 -1.98 0.36 3.11
N PRO A 384 -2.48 -0.77 3.62
CA PRO A 384 -2.69 -1.98 2.82
C PRO A 384 -4.03 -2.05 2.08
N ILE A 385 -4.87 -1.01 2.15
CA ILE A 385 -6.25 -1.02 1.59
C ILE A 385 -6.44 0.00 0.45
N VAL A 386 -5.40 0.28 -0.32
CA VAL A 386 -5.50 1.27 -1.42
C VAL A 386 -6.38 0.73 -2.55
N HIS A 387 -6.05 -0.45 -3.09
CA HIS A 387 -6.75 -0.99 -4.27
C HIS A 387 -7.71 -2.13 -3.96
N ASP A 388 -7.41 -2.99 -2.98
CA ASP A 388 -8.26 -4.10 -2.55
C ASP A 388 -8.26 -4.19 -1.01
N ALA A 389 -9.45 -4.08 -0.41
CA ALA A 389 -9.63 -4.15 1.04
C ALA A 389 -10.03 -5.56 1.51
N GLY A 390 -10.06 -6.57 0.65
CA GLY A 390 -10.31 -7.96 1.04
C GLY A 390 -9.28 -8.49 2.05
N ASP A 391 -9.69 -9.47 2.87
CA ASP A 391 -8.83 -9.99 3.95
C ASP A 391 -7.53 -10.61 3.43
N GLY A 392 -7.64 -11.42 2.37
CA GLY A 392 -6.48 -12.00 1.71
C GLY A 392 -5.58 -10.93 1.06
N ALA A 393 -6.16 -9.90 0.45
CA ALA A 393 -5.41 -8.82 -0.20
C ALA A 393 -4.58 -8.02 0.81
N VAL A 394 -5.17 -7.69 1.98
CA VAL A 394 -4.43 -7.00 3.05
C VAL A 394 -3.24 -7.82 3.54
N MET A 395 -3.41 -9.13 3.76
CA MET A 395 -2.28 -9.98 4.19
C MET A 395 -1.23 -10.17 3.09
N GLN A 396 -1.62 -10.18 1.81
CA GLN A 396 -0.70 -10.25 0.68
C GLN A 396 0.22 -9.02 0.60
N THR A 397 -0.21 -7.84 1.07
CA THR A 397 0.64 -6.64 1.07
C THR A 397 1.96 -6.82 1.85
N LEU A 398 1.99 -7.76 2.81
CA LEU A 398 3.20 -8.13 3.54
C LEU A 398 4.33 -8.67 2.62
N GLU A 399 3.99 -9.22 1.46
CA GLU A 399 4.97 -9.63 0.43
C GLU A 399 5.68 -8.42 -0.20
N ALA A 400 5.02 -7.26 -0.29
CA ALA A 400 5.56 -6.06 -0.92
C ALA A 400 6.48 -5.28 0.02
N VAL A 401 6.29 -5.37 1.34
CA VAL A 401 7.02 -4.59 2.35
C VAL A 401 8.55 -4.73 2.22
N PRO A 402 9.16 -5.93 2.07
CA PRO A 402 10.60 -6.03 1.85
C PRO A 402 11.09 -5.31 0.59
N GLN A 403 10.28 -5.30 -0.47
CA GLN A 403 10.64 -4.65 -1.73
C GLN A 403 10.45 -3.12 -1.67
N ILE A 404 9.45 -2.66 -0.92
CA ILE A 404 9.25 -1.23 -0.59
C ILE A 404 10.44 -0.72 0.21
N THR A 405 10.81 -1.41 1.29
CA THR A 405 11.93 -1.00 2.14
C THR A 405 13.27 -1.07 1.42
N ALA A 406 13.50 -2.07 0.56
CA ALA A 406 14.69 -2.12 -0.31
C ALA A 406 14.73 -0.96 -1.32
N SER A 407 13.58 -0.60 -1.91
CA SER A 407 13.49 0.52 -2.85
C SER A 407 13.66 1.86 -2.14
N ALA A 408 13.10 2.03 -0.94
CA ALA A 408 13.35 3.17 -0.08
C ALA A 408 14.84 3.29 0.26
N ARG A 409 15.50 2.18 0.65
CA ARG A 409 16.94 2.15 0.91
C ARG A 409 17.76 2.60 -0.30
N ALA A 410 17.40 2.15 -1.50
CA ALA A 410 18.07 2.57 -2.74
C ALA A 410 17.85 4.06 -3.10
N ILE A 411 16.84 4.71 -2.52
CA ILE A 411 16.58 6.15 -2.69
C ILE A 411 17.35 6.99 -1.65
N ILE A 412 17.50 6.46 -0.43
CA ILE A 412 18.00 7.23 0.73
C ILE A 412 19.44 6.89 1.13
N ASP A 413 20.10 5.99 0.41
CA ASP A 413 21.45 5.50 0.71
C ASP A 413 21.57 5.09 2.19
N ASP A 414 22.54 5.62 2.94
CA ASP A 414 22.75 5.31 4.36
C ASP A 414 21.93 6.18 5.32
N THR A 415 21.13 7.13 4.80
CA THR A 415 20.30 8.00 5.65
C THR A 415 19.35 7.15 6.51
N PRO A 416 19.26 7.42 7.82
CA PRO A 416 18.34 6.71 8.72
C PRO A 416 16.91 6.63 8.18
N TYR A 417 16.30 5.45 8.30
CA TYR A 417 14.99 5.17 7.72
C TYR A 417 13.96 4.98 8.83
N ARG A 418 12.81 5.66 8.72
CA ARG A 418 11.65 5.50 9.59
C ARG A 418 10.42 5.14 8.76
N LEU A 419 9.47 4.45 9.36
CA LEU A 419 8.24 4.05 8.68
C LEU A 419 7.02 4.38 9.54
N GLY A 420 6.11 5.16 8.97
CA GLY A 420 4.74 5.30 9.43
C GLY A 420 4.21 6.73 9.36
N PRO A 421 2.92 6.92 9.68
CA PRO A 421 1.99 5.91 10.20
C PRO A 421 1.72 4.73 9.24
N SER A 422 1.56 3.52 9.79
CA SER A 422 1.42 2.27 9.03
C SER A 422 0.18 1.46 9.43
N THR A 423 -0.93 2.17 9.65
CA THR A 423 -2.22 1.62 10.06
C THR A 423 -2.91 0.88 8.91
N ILE A 424 -3.82 -0.06 9.24
CA ILE A 424 -4.67 -0.69 8.22
C ILE A 424 -5.52 0.37 7.54
N ALA A 425 -6.27 1.17 8.32
CA ALA A 425 -7.08 2.23 7.77
C ALA A 425 -6.21 3.42 7.31
N MET A 426 -6.67 4.09 6.25
CA MET A 426 -6.00 5.21 5.62
C MET A 426 -6.18 6.50 6.45
N ARG A 427 -5.08 7.13 6.86
CA ARG A 427 -5.14 8.37 7.64
C ARG A 427 -5.68 9.56 6.83
N GLN A 428 -5.20 9.69 5.60
CA GLN A 428 -5.55 10.73 4.66
C GLN A 428 -5.49 10.12 3.26
N ASN A 429 -6.39 10.55 2.38
CA ASN A 429 -6.40 10.14 0.99
C ASN A 429 -5.56 11.13 0.15
N PRO A 430 -4.39 10.73 -0.40
CA PRO A 430 -3.63 11.55 -1.33
C PRO A 430 -4.16 11.46 -2.78
N TYR A 431 -5.12 10.58 -3.05
CA TYR A 431 -5.66 10.32 -4.39
C TYR A 431 -7.07 10.93 -4.58
N GLY A 432 -7.59 11.63 -3.57
CA GLY A 432 -8.94 12.17 -3.58
C GLY A 432 -9.14 13.21 -2.48
N ALA A 433 -10.31 13.85 -2.50
CA ALA A 433 -10.60 14.96 -1.58
C ALA A 433 -10.74 14.53 -0.11
N ARG A 434 -11.11 13.27 0.15
CA ARG A 434 -11.28 12.69 1.49
C ARG A 434 -11.17 11.17 1.46
N THR A 435 -11.04 10.56 2.63
CA THR A 435 -11.19 9.11 2.82
C THR A 435 -12.64 8.67 2.63
N THR A 436 -12.84 7.39 2.31
CA THR A 436 -14.18 6.82 2.09
C THR A 436 -14.87 6.55 3.43
N PRO A 437 -16.08 7.09 3.69
CA PRO A 437 -16.81 6.76 4.91
C PRO A 437 -17.14 5.26 5.00
N ASN A 438 -17.10 4.68 6.20
CA ASN A 438 -17.39 3.27 6.43
C ASN A 438 -18.34 3.04 7.64
N PRO A 439 -19.56 3.62 7.61
CA PRO A 439 -20.50 3.51 8.74
C PRO A 439 -20.92 2.06 9.02
N ASP A 440 -20.95 1.21 8.00
CA ASP A 440 -21.36 -0.18 8.09
C ASP A 440 -20.22 -1.14 8.46
N GLN A 441 -19.01 -0.61 8.72
CA GLN A 441 -17.84 -1.40 9.13
C GLN A 441 -17.51 -2.53 8.13
N GLY A 442 -17.52 -2.19 6.84
CA GLY A 442 -17.20 -3.09 5.74
C GLY A 442 -15.71 -3.13 5.38
N ARG A 443 -15.40 -3.88 4.31
CA ARG A 443 -14.09 -3.90 3.64
C ARG A 443 -14.05 -2.84 2.56
N VAL A 444 -13.67 -1.63 2.93
CA VAL A 444 -13.76 -0.45 2.05
C VAL A 444 -12.35 0.08 1.77
N CYS A 445 -11.98 0.18 0.49
CA CYS A 445 -10.70 0.77 0.13
C CYS A 445 -10.62 2.24 0.54
N MET A 446 -9.42 2.68 0.95
CA MET A 446 -9.13 4.08 1.31
C MET A 446 -10.06 4.67 2.39
N THR A 447 -10.62 3.83 3.27
CA THR A 447 -11.38 4.29 4.44
C THR A 447 -10.44 4.65 5.59
N ASP A 448 -10.84 5.60 6.41
CA ASP A 448 -10.14 5.99 7.64
C ASP A 448 -10.59 5.22 8.88
N ASP A 449 -11.61 4.36 8.74
CA ASP A 449 -12.13 3.45 9.75
C ASP A 449 -12.27 2.03 9.17
N ASP A 450 -11.29 1.16 9.47
CA ASP A 450 -11.36 -0.27 9.14
C ASP A 450 -11.52 -1.09 10.43
N PRO A 451 -12.61 -1.87 10.58
CA PRO A 451 -12.89 -2.61 11.81
C PRO A 451 -11.83 -3.66 12.14
N ARG A 452 -11.07 -4.14 11.16
CA ARG A 452 -10.04 -5.14 11.38
C ARG A 452 -8.90 -4.61 12.22
N HIS A 453 -8.65 -3.31 12.21
CA HIS A 453 -7.62 -2.70 13.06
C HIS A 453 -7.88 -2.99 14.55
N ARG A 454 -9.15 -3.10 14.93
CA ARG A 454 -9.61 -3.30 16.31
C ARG A 454 -9.85 -4.77 16.68
N SER A 455 -9.50 -5.71 15.82
CA SER A 455 -9.70 -7.15 16.03
C SER A 455 -8.39 -7.93 16.03
N ASP A 456 -8.47 -9.25 16.23
CA ASP A 456 -7.32 -10.17 16.11
C ASP A 456 -6.66 -10.10 14.72
N PHE A 457 -7.40 -9.70 13.68
CA PHE A 457 -6.84 -9.44 12.36
C PHE A 457 -5.77 -8.34 12.42
N GLY A 458 -6.07 -7.21 13.08
CA GLY A 458 -5.14 -6.10 13.24
C GLY A 458 -3.90 -6.49 14.04
N ALA A 459 -4.08 -7.30 15.08
CA ALA A 459 -2.98 -7.87 15.86
C ALA A 459 -2.09 -8.80 15.01
N ALA A 460 -2.69 -9.72 14.24
CA ALA A 460 -1.98 -10.63 13.36
C ALA A 460 -1.24 -9.88 12.23
N TYR A 461 -1.88 -8.89 11.61
CA TYR A 461 -1.26 -8.03 10.61
C TYR A 461 -0.07 -7.26 11.18
N ALA A 462 -0.18 -6.72 12.41
CA ALA A 462 0.93 -6.02 13.05
C ALA A 462 2.16 -6.94 13.27
N VAL A 463 1.96 -8.21 13.67
CA VAL A 463 3.06 -9.19 13.76
C VAL A 463 3.64 -9.49 12.38
N GLY A 464 2.79 -9.66 11.37
CA GLY A 464 3.21 -9.88 9.99
C GLY A 464 4.04 -8.72 9.42
N LEU A 465 3.60 -7.49 9.66
CA LEU A 465 4.30 -6.28 9.25
C LEU A 465 5.62 -6.13 9.99
N ALA A 466 5.63 -6.33 11.31
CA ALA A 466 6.85 -6.34 12.11
C ALA A 466 7.87 -7.37 11.59
N ALA A 467 7.43 -8.59 11.25
CA ALA A 467 8.28 -9.61 10.64
C ALA A 467 8.81 -9.20 9.25
N ALA A 468 7.99 -8.54 8.44
CA ALA A 468 8.40 -8.04 7.12
C ALA A 468 9.41 -6.89 7.17
N LEU A 469 9.49 -6.17 8.29
CA LEU A 469 10.42 -5.06 8.50
C LEU A 469 11.79 -5.52 9.02
N VAL A 470 11.93 -6.75 9.53
CA VAL A 470 13.23 -7.25 10.01
C VAL A 470 14.23 -7.28 8.85
N GLY A 471 15.43 -6.74 9.09
CA GLY A 471 16.49 -6.64 8.08
C GLY A 471 16.39 -5.40 7.17
N SER A 472 15.34 -4.58 7.28
CA SER A 472 15.18 -3.35 6.46
C SER A 472 16.02 -2.15 6.92
N GLY A 473 16.51 -2.19 8.16
CA GLY A 473 17.18 -1.05 8.80
C GLY A 473 16.25 0.10 9.18
N VAL A 474 14.93 -0.11 9.23
CA VAL A 474 13.99 0.83 9.84
C VAL A 474 14.34 1.00 11.32
N GLN A 475 14.53 2.25 11.76
CA GLN A 475 14.93 2.58 13.14
C GLN A 475 13.73 2.94 14.02
N VAL A 476 12.69 3.52 13.44
CA VAL A 476 11.44 3.88 14.13
C VAL A 476 10.26 3.39 13.29
N TRP A 477 9.35 2.67 13.92
CA TRP A 477 8.11 2.19 13.32
C TRP A 477 6.91 2.78 14.07
N THR A 478 5.99 3.40 13.33
CA THR A 478 4.72 3.94 13.84
C THR A 478 3.53 3.08 13.36
N PRO A 479 3.19 1.98 14.06
CA PRO A 479 2.13 1.04 13.65
C PRO A 479 0.70 1.56 13.82
N ALA A 480 0.47 2.45 14.77
CA ALA A 480 -0.87 2.84 15.20
C ALA A 480 -0.91 4.26 15.80
N GLY A 481 -2.10 4.81 15.90
CA GLY A 481 -2.37 5.95 16.78
C GLY A 481 -2.54 5.52 18.24
N LEU A 482 -2.71 6.49 19.14
CA LEU A 482 -3.09 6.17 20.51
C LEU A 482 -4.57 5.80 20.61
N TYR A 483 -5.46 6.66 20.12
CA TYR A 483 -6.92 6.50 20.25
C TYR A 483 -7.62 6.30 18.89
N GLY A 484 -8.89 5.87 18.96
CA GLY A 484 -9.82 5.92 17.84
C GLY A 484 -9.69 4.74 16.85
N PRO A 485 -10.27 4.85 15.64
CA PRO A 485 -10.35 3.74 14.68
C PRO A 485 -9.01 3.17 14.22
N ARG A 486 -7.96 4.00 14.25
CA ARG A 486 -6.57 3.68 13.90
C ARG A 486 -5.66 3.54 15.13
N GLY A 487 -6.26 3.59 16.32
CA GLY A 487 -5.56 3.60 17.59
C GLY A 487 -5.26 2.21 18.12
N VAL A 488 -4.60 2.16 19.27
CA VAL A 488 -4.45 0.94 20.07
C VAL A 488 -5.59 0.76 21.08
N MET A 489 -6.45 1.76 21.24
CA MET A 489 -7.62 1.75 22.13
C MET A 489 -8.73 2.67 21.61
N ASP A 490 -9.94 2.51 22.14
CA ASP A 490 -11.03 3.47 21.94
C ASP A 490 -10.85 4.75 22.76
N VAL A 491 -11.75 5.72 22.59
CA VAL A 491 -11.64 7.02 23.28
C VAL A 491 -11.92 6.91 24.79
N GLU A 492 -12.61 5.85 25.22
CA GLU A 492 -12.86 5.50 26.62
C GLU A 492 -11.64 4.88 27.32
N GLY A 493 -10.64 4.43 26.55
CA GLY A 493 -9.40 3.83 27.05
C GLY A 493 -9.42 2.30 27.07
N ASN A 494 -10.39 1.66 26.40
CA ASN A 494 -10.44 0.21 26.29
C ASN A 494 -9.46 -0.26 25.20
N PRO A 495 -8.49 -1.13 25.55
CA PRO A 495 -7.46 -1.56 24.61
C PRO A 495 -8.02 -2.51 23.54
N TYR A 496 -7.55 -2.36 22.31
CA TYR A 496 -7.78 -3.33 21.23
C TYR A 496 -6.74 -4.46 21.28
N PRO A 497 -6.99 -5.60 20.60
CA PRO A 497 -6.05 -6.72 20.56
C PRO A 497 -4.64 -6.35 20.10
N VAL A 498 -4.51 -5.39 19.17
CA VAL A 498 -3.21 -4.90 18.67
C VAL A 498 -2.36 -4.25 19.77
N ALA A 499 -2.96 -3.70 20.83
CA ALA A 499 -2.22 -3.06 21.92
C ALA A 499 -1.31 -4.06 22.66
N ALA A 500 -1.79 -5.28 22.91
CA ALA A 500 -1.00 -6.32 23.57
C ALA A 500 0.21 -6.72 22.74
N VAL A 501 0.03 -6.90 21.42
CA VAL A 501 1.13 -7.19 20.48
C VAL A 501 2.15 -6.07 20.49
N LEU A 502 1.69 -4.83 20.33
CA LEU A 502 2.58 -3.67 20.25
C LEU A 502 3.32 -3.40 21.57
N ARG A 503 2.73 -3.75 22.73
CA ARG A 503 3.43 -3.69 24.02
C ARG A 503 4.60 -4.65 24.06
N GLU A 504 4.39 -5.90 23.67
CA GLU A 504 5.46 -6.91 23.66
C GLU A 504 6.55 -6.49 22.66
N LEU A 505 6.18 -6.03 21.46
CA LEU A 505 7.14 -5.56 20.46
C LEU A 505 7.91 -4.31 20.91
N ALA A 506 7.24 -3.32 21.51
CA ALA A 506 7.89 -2.13 22.05
C ALA A 506 8.91 -2.48 23.14
N ALA A 507 8.66 -3.49 23.96
CA ALA A 507 9.62 -3.95 24.96
C ALA A 507 10.91 -4.55 24.36
N GLN A 508 10.89 -4.94 23.08
CA GLN A 508 12.03 -5.51 22.36
C GLN A 508 12.78 -4.48 21.49
N ALA A 509 12.46 -3.19 21.57
CA ALA A 509 13.16 -2.16 20.80
C ALA A 509 14.69 -2.24 20.97
N GLY A 510 15.41 -2.26 19.85
CA GLY A 510 16.88 -2.39 19.81
C GLY A 510 17.43 -3.79 20.08
N GLN A 511 16.58 -4.79 20.35
CA GLN A 511 17.01 -6.17 20.50
C GLN A 511 17.19 -6.85 19.15
N ALA A 512 18.14 -7.79 19.09
CA ALA A 512 18.29 -8.68 17.96
C ALA A 512 17.07 -9.59 17.83
N VAL A 513 16.59 -9.76 16.60
CA VAL A 513 15.39 -10.52 16.27
C VAL A 513 15.62 -11.37 15.03
N THR A 514 15.02 -12.56 15.04
CA THR A 514 14.90 -13.42 13.86
C THR A 514 13.44 -13.50 13.43
N ALA A 515 13.15 -13.17 12.18
CA ALA A 515 11.82 -13.25 11.58
C ALA A 515 11.70 -14.46 10.64
N ALA A 516 10.53 -15.10 10.68
CA ALA A 516 10.07 -16.02 9.65
C ALA A 516 8.70 -15.56 9.18
N LEU A 517 8.56 -15.23 7.89
CA LEU A 517 7.31 -14.76 7.31
C LEU A 517 6.97 -15.58 6.08
N THR A 518 5.80 -16.23 6.11
CA THR A 518 5.13 -16.76 4.93
C THR A 518 3.82 -15.98 4.77
N PRO A 519 3.79 -14.96 3.91
CA PRO A 519 2.62 -14.10 3.77
C PRO A 519 1.33 -14.89 3.53
N SER A 520 0.23 -14.40 4.09
CA SER A 520 -1.09 -15.07 4.09
C SER A 520 -1.14 -16.46 4.75
N LYS A 521 -0.06 -16.91 5.40
CA LYS A 521 -0.03 -18.18 6.16
C LYS A 521 0.42 -17.97 7.60
N PHE A 522 1.60 -17.41 7.82
CA PHE A 522 2.22 -17.39 9.14
C PHE A 522 3.30 -16.32 9.28
N ALA A 523 3.41 -15.73 10.47
CA ALA A 523 4.53 -14.89 10.88
C ALA A 523 5.05 -15.33 12.25
N ARG A 524 6.38 -15.27 12.42
CA ARG A 524 7.07 -15.47 13.69
C ARG A 524 8.19 -14.46 13.88
N LEU A 525 8.26 -13.90 15.08
CA LEU A 525 9.36 -13.08 15.56
C LEU A 525 9.95 -13.75 16.79
N SER A 526 11.22 -14.11 16.74
CA SER A 526 11.95 -14.76 17.82
C SER A 526 13.03 -13.80 18.34
N PHE A 527 12.86 -13.38 19.59
CA PHE A 527 13.84 -12.63 20.38
C PHE A 527 14.53 -13.59 21.37
N GLN A 528 15.48 -13.08 22.16
CA GLN A 528 16.24 -13.92 23.09
C GLN A 528 15.35 -14.70 24.09
N ASN A 529 14.33 -14.04 24.66
CA ASN A 529 13.48 -14.59 25.71
C ASN A 529 11.98 -14.51 25.39
N THR A 530 11.63 -14.19 24.15
CA THR A 530 10.24 -13.92 23.77
C THR A 530 10.01 -14.32 22.33
N GLU A 531 8.92 -14.99 22.07
CA GLU A 531 8.49 -15.32 20.72
C GLU A 531 7.04 -14.92 20.47
N LEU A 532 6.79 -14.27 19.34
CA LEU A 532 5.43 -13.95 18.87
C LEU A 532 5.14 -14.76 17.62
N ARG A 533 3.95 -15.36 17.56
CA ARG A 533 3.47 -16.14 16.41
C ARG A 533 2.06 -15.72 16.01
N ALA A 534 1.87 -15.44 14.73
CA ALA A 534 0.57 -15.08 14.16
C ALA A 534 0.18 -16.03 13.03
N ASN A 535 -1.07 -16.51 13.04
CA ASN A 535 -1.66 -17.21 11.91
C ASN A 535 -2.29 -16.18 10.95
N LEU A 536 -1.67 -16.00 9.79
CA LEU A 536 -2.08 -15.02 8.80
C LEU A 536 -3.12 -15.58 7.80
N ALA A 537 -3.56 -16.83 7.96
CA ALA A 537 -4.61 -17.44 7.14
C ALA A 537 -5.98 -17.41 7.82
N THR A 538 -6.01 -17.66 9.14
CA THR A 538 -7.26 -17.67 9.92
C THR A 538 -7.44 -16.42 10.77
N TYR A 539 -6.40 -15.59 10.91
CA TYR A 539 -6.41 -14.33 11.64
C TYR A 539 -6.76 -14.51 13.14
N GLY A 540 -6.47 -15.69 13.68
CA GLY A 540 -6.71 -16.00 15.09
C GLY A 540 -5.77 -15.24 16.03
N PRO A 541 -6.02 -15.36 17.35
CA PRO A 541 -5.21 -14.67 18.36
C PRO A 541 -3.71 -14.93 18.21
N VAL A 542 -2.91 -13.88 18.42
CA VAL A 542 -1.45 -14.00 18.47
C VAL A 542 -1.05 -14.83 19.70
N THR A 543 -0.12 -15.76 19.49
CA THR A 543 0.41 -16.62 20.56
C THR A 543 1.79 -16.15 20.98
N TYR A 544 2.06 -16.25 22.28
CA TYR A 544 3.28 -15.79 22.94
C TYR A 544 3.98 -17.02 23.55
N GLY A 545 5.28 -17.14 23.35
CA GLY A 545 6.08 -18.28 23.78
C GLY A 545 7.44 -17.92 24.35
#